data_AF-A0A937QH39-F1
#
_entry.id   AF-A0A937QH39-F1
#
_cell.length_a   1.000
_cell.length_b   1.000
_cell.length_c   1.000
_cell.angle_alpha   90.00
_cell.angle_beta   90.00
_cell.angle_gamma   90.00
#
_symmetry.space_group_name_H-M   'P 1'
#
loop_
_entity.id
_entity.type
_entity.pdbx_description
1 polymer ?
#
loop_
_entity_poly.entity_id
_entity_poly.type
_entity_poly.pdbx_seq_one_letter_code
_entity_poly.pdbx_strand_id
1 'polypeptide(L)'
;MEATLTRNRKKVVMTAMRQEQINMRLNQMPQTCRGVYRKAVSGKSLRAAVNAFCLECVGYQRIEIHLCTDLGCPLFAQRPFQRSKQATDVSIDG
;
A
#
# COMPACT_ATOMS: atom_id res chain seq x y z
N MET A 1 16.49 -28.46 -14.78
CA MET A 1 17.40 -27.31 -14.73
C MET A 1 16.54 -26.05 -14.81
N GLU A 2 16.11 -25.51 -13.67
CA GLU A 2 15.23 -24.33 -13.63
C GLU A 2 16.04 -23.06 -13.86
N ALA A 3 15.60 -22.26 -14.84
CA ALA A 3 16.25 -21.01 -15.22
C ALA A 3 15.94 -19.92 -14.18
N THR A 4 16.99 -19.37 -13.56
CA THR A 4 16.91 -18.23 -12.66
C THR A 4 16.53 -16.97 -13.45
N LEU A 5 15.25 -16.58 -13.41
CA LEU A 5 14.78 -15.31 -13.97
C LEU A 5 15.24 -14.15 -13.07
N THR A 6 16.37 -13.53 -13.40
CA THR A 6 16.79 -12.26 -12.79
C THR A 6 15.88 -11.12 -13.28
N ARG A 7 14.99 -10.63 -12.42
CA ARG A 7 14.11 -9.48 -12.72
C ARG A 7 14.94 -8.21 -12.92
N ASN A 8 15.08 -7.77 -14.17
CA ASN A 8 15.57 -6.44 -14.50
C ASN A 8 14.47 -5.39 -14.15
N ARG A 9 14.60 -4.72 -13.00
CA ARG A 9 13.67 -3.65 -12.60
C ARG A 9 13.96 -2.38 -13.39
N LYS A 10 13.07 -2.00 -14.31
CA LYS A 10 13.10 -0.68 -14.96
C LYS A 10 13.12 0.43 -13.91
N LYS A 11 14.10 1.32 -14.01
CA LYS A 11 14.22 2.50 -13.14
C LYS A 11 13.13 3.51 -13.51
N VAL A 12 12.34 3.94 -12.53
CA VAL A 12 11.35 5.01 -12.73
C VAL A 12 12.09 6.34 -12.85
N VAL A 13 11.95 7.02 -13.99
CA VAL A 13 12.50 8.36 -14.21
C VAL A 13 11.57 9.40 -13.59
N MET A 14 12.11 10.33 -12.79
CA MET A 14 11.33 11.42 -12.22
C MET A 14 11.34 12.60 -13.19
N THR A 15 10.20 12.85 -13.85
CA THR A 15 10.01 14.00 -14.74
C THR A 15 9.47 15.19 -13.97
N ALA A 16 9.64 16.40 -14.50
CA ALA A 16 9.08 17.63 -13.89
C ALA A 16 7.55 17.54 -13.73
N MET A 17 6.85 17.05 -14.75
CA MET A 17 5.39 16.85 -14.70
C MET A 17 4.97 15.87 -13.60
N ARG A 18 5.70 14.74 -13.46
CA ARG A 18 5.41 13.76 -12.41
C ARG A 18 5.69 14.35 -11.02
N GLN A 19 6.76 15.12 -10.88
CA GLN A 19 7.12 15.76 -9.62
C GLN A 19 6.07 16.78 -9.17
N GLU A 20 5.53 17.56 -10.11
CA GLU A 20 4.46 18.52 -9.81
C GLU A 20 3.18 17.83 -9.33
N GLN A 21 2.75 16.76 -10.02
CA GLN A 21 1.60 15.97 -9.59
C GLN A 21 1.79 15.34 -8.19
N ILE A 22 3.01 14.90 -7.86
CA ILE A 22 3.35 14.40 -6.52
C ILE A 22 3.20 15.52 -5.49
N ASN A 23 3.66 16.73 -5.79
CA ASN A 23 3.58 17.87 -4.89
C ASN A 23 2.12 18.29 -4.65
N MET A 24 1.31 18.36 -5.71
CA MET A 24 -0.13 18.63 -5.62
C MET A 24 -0.83 17.63 -4.69
N ARG A 25 -0.56 16.33 -4.87
CA ARG A 25 -1.17 15.29 -4.03
C ARG A 25 -0.69 15.35 -2.58
N LEU A 26 0.59 15.67 -2.34
CA LEU A 26 1.13 15.89 -0.99
C LEU A 26 0.46 17.06 -0.26
N ASN A 27 0.09 18.13 -0.97
CA ASN A 27 -0.58 19.29 -0.38
C ASN A 27 -2.00 18.98 0.09
N GLN A 28 -2.69 18.05 -0.57
CA GLN A 28 -4.03 17.57 -0.20
C GLN A 28 -4.01 16.55 0.95
N MET A 29 -2.83 16.09 1.37
CA MET A 29 -2.65 15.03 2.35
C MET A 29 -2.31 15.57 3.74
N PRO A 30 -2.84 14.97 4.84
CA PRO A 30 -2.41 15.25 6.21
C PRO A 30 -0.90 15.03 6.41
N GLN A 31 -0.28 15.89 7.21
CA GLN A 31 1.19 15.90 7.39
C GLN A 31 1.74 14.55 7.89
N THR A 32 0.98 13.85 8.73
CA THR A 32 1.33 12.53 9.29
C THR A 32 1.46 11.44 8.22
N CYS A 33 0.73 11.54 7.11
CA CYS A 33 0.73 10.55 6.03
C CYS A 33 1.79 10.84 4.94
N ARG A 34 2.24 12.10 4.80
CA ARG A 34 3.15 12.54 3.74
C ARG A 34 4.46 11.75 3.67
N GLY A 35 4.97 11.31 4.81
CA GLY A 35 6.20 10.50 4.87
C GLY A 35 6.06 9.15 4.18
N VAL A 36 4.95 8.45 4.43
CA VAL A 36 4.65 7.15 3.79
C VAL A 36 4.46 7.35 2.28
N TYR A 37 3.74 8.40 1.88
CA TYR A 37 3.53 8.72 0.47
C TYR A 37 4.84 9.05 -0.27
N ARG A 38 5.73 9.87 0.31
CA ARG A 38 7.07 10.13 -0.26
C ARG A 38 7.86 8.84 -0.48
N LYS A 39 7.79 7.91 0.47
CA LYS A 39 8.45 6.61 0.33
C LYS A 39 7.80 5.76 -0.77
N ALA A 40 6.48 5.79 -0.92
CA ALA A 40 5.75 5.11 -1.99
C ALA A 40 6.20 5.59 -3.38
N VAL A 41 6.18 6.90 -3.62
CA VAL A 41 6.49 7.49 -4.94
C VAL A 41 7.95 7.36 -5.34
N SER A 42 8.85 7.06 -4.39
CA SER A 42 10.26 6.74 -4.68
C SER A 42 10.44 5.46 -5.52
N GLY A 43 9.43 4.59 -5.57
CA GLY A 43 9.47 3.31 -6.29
C GLY A 43 10.31 2.22 -5.62
N LYS A 44 10.91 2.49 -4.45
CA LYS A 44 11.83 1.55 -3.77
C LYS A 44 11.14 0.62 -2.77
N SER A 45 9.88 0.86 -2.42
CA SER A 45 9.18 0.09 -1.39
C SER A 45 7.74 -0.17 -1.77
N LEU A 46 7.46 -1.39 -2.22
CA LEU A 46 6.10 -1.86 -2.49
C LEU A 46 5.23 -1.77 -1.23
N ARG A 47 5.80 -2.09 -0.06
CA ARG A 47 5.09 -1.96 1.22
C ARG A 47 4.66 -0.52 1.50
N ALA A 48 5.53 0.46 1.23
CA ALA A 48 5.15 1.87 1.38
C ALA A 48 4.04 2.27 0.39
N ALA A 49 4.08 1.77 -0.85
CA ALA A 49 3.04 2.02 -1.84
C ALA A 49 1.68 1.47 -1.42
N VAL A 50 1.63 0.23 -0.95
CA VAL A 50 0.39 -0.37 -0.41
C VAL A 50 -0.11 0.43 0.81
N ASN A 51 0.79 0.80 1.73
CA ASN A 51 0.40 1.57 2.91
C ASN A 51 -0.17 2.95 2.55
N ALA A 52 0.47 3.66 1.62
CA ALA A 52 -0.02 4.95 1.14
C ALA A 52 -1.39 4.81 0.47
N PHE A 53 -1.56 3.79 -0.38
CA PHE A 53 -2.83 3.53 -1.05
C PHE A 53 -3.95 3.21 -0.05
N CYS A 54 -3.70 2.34 0.94
CA CYS A 54 -4.71 2.04 1.96
C CYS A 54 -5.08 3.28 2.77
N LEU A 55 -4.10 4.12 3.13
CA LEU A 55 -4.38 5.40 3.81
C LEU A 55 -5.24 6.33 2.95
N GLU A 56 -4.90 6.52 1.68
CA GLU A 56 -5.69 7.35 0.76
C GLU A 56 -7.12 6.80 0.57
N CYS A 57 -7.26 5.48 0.40
CA CYS A 57 -8.54 4.80 0.18
C CYS A 57 -9.52 5.01 1.34
N VAL A 58 -9.04 5.01 2.59
CA VAL A 58 -9.87 5.21 3.79
C VAL A 58 -9.89 6.67 4.27
N GLY A 59 -9.54 7.63 3.42
CA GLY A 59 -9.59 9.06 3.77
C GLY A 59 -8.58 9.49 4.83
N TYR A 60 -7.41 8.85 4.87
CA TYR A 60 -6.30 9.08 5.80
C TYR A 60 -6.57 8.69 7.27
N GLN A 61 -7.70 8.03 7.54
CA GLN A 61 -8.05 7.54 8.86
C GLN A 61 -7.44 6.17 9.13
N ARG A 62 -6.29 6.13 9.81
CA ARG A 62 -5.53 4.88 10.03
C ARG A 62 -6.36 3.75 10.66
N ILE A 63 -7.29 4.09 11.57
CA ILE A 63 -8.14 3.10 12.24
C ILE A 63 -9.06 2.37 11.24
N GLU A 64 -9.53 3.06 10.21
CA GLU A 64 -10.43 2.51 9.19
C GLU A 64 -9.78 1.41 8.36
N ILE A 65 -8.44 1.39 8.26
CA ILE A 65 -7.73 0.27 7.63
C ILE A 65 -8.01 -1.04 8.37
N HIS A 66 -8.10 -1.00 9.70
CA HIS A 66 -8.41 -2.17 10.52
C HIS A 66 -9.87 -2.59 10.43
N LEU A 67 -10.76 -1.62 10.19
CA LEU A 67 -12.20 -1.83 10.08
C LEU A 67 -12.68 -2.09 8.65
N CYS A 68 -11.77 -2.02 7.66
CA CYS A 68 -12.12 -2.15 6.26
C CYS A 68 -12.67 -3.55 5.95
N THR A 69 -13.95 -3.62 5.60
CA THR A 69 -14.70 -4.86 5.33
C THR A 69 -14.75 -5.25 3.85
N ASP A 70 -14.08 -4.51 2.96
CA ASP A 70 -14.05 -4.83 1.53
C ASP A 70 -13.23 -6.11 1.27
N LEU A 71 -13.88 -7.27 1.29
CA LEU A 71 -13.24 -8.58 1.06
C LEU A 71 -12.82 -8.77 -0.41
N GLY A 72 -13.43 -8.05 -1.35
CA GLY A 72 -13.11 -8.09 -2.78
C GLY A 72 -11.88 -7.27 -3.15
N CYS A 73 -11.36 -6.46 -2.22
CA CYS A 73 -10.19 -5.63 -2.45
C CYS A 73 -8.99 -6.48 -2.90
N PRO A 74 -8.35 -6.18 -4.04
CA PRO A 74 -7.17 -6.92 -4.51
C PRO A 74 -5.97 -6.78 -3.57
N LEU A 75 -5.97 -5.76 -2.71
CA LEU A 75 -4.94 -5.55 -1.68
C LEU A 75 -5.31 -6.15 -0.33
N PHE A 76 -6.44 -6.87 -0.19
CA PHE A 76 -6.93 -7.38 1.10
C PHE A 76 -5.84 -8.11 1.89
N ALA A 77 -5.14 -9.07 1.28
CA ALA A 77 -4.07 -9.84 1.92
C ALA A 77 -2.78 -9.03 2.19
N GLN A 78 -2.66 -7.84 1.60
CA GLN A 78 -1.50 -6.97 1.74
C GLN A 78 -1.80 -5.75 2.62
N ARG A 79 -3.02 -5.62 3.16
CA ARG A 79 -3.42 -4.48 4.00
C ARG A 79 -2.46 -4.30 5.17
N PRO A 80 -2.08 -3.06 5.50
CA PRO A 80 -1.25 -2.84 6.66
C PRO A 80 -2.03 -3.10 7.94
N PHE A 81 -1.31 -3.48 8.99
CA PHE A 81 -1.83 -3.62 10.34
C PHE A 81 -2.94 -4.67 10.52
N GLN A 82 -3.05 -5.64 9.61
CA GLN A 82 -3.81 -6.85 9.88
C GLN A 82 -3.27 -7.48 11.15
N ARG A 83 -4.16 -7.74 12.13
CA ARG A 83 -3.79 -8.55 13.29
C ARG A 83 -3.31 -9.89 12.76
N SER A 84 -2.10 -10.30 13.16
CA SER A 84 -1.63 -11.66 12.91
C SER A 84 -2.74 -12.61 13.34
N LYS A 85 -3.19 -13.49 12.43
CA LYS A 85 -4.19 -14.51 12.73
C LYS A 85 -3.76 -15.24 14.00
N GLN A 86 -4.49 -15.07 15.09
CA GLN A 86 -4.64 -16.17 16.02
C GLN A 86 -5.51 -17.17 15.28
N ALA A 87 -5.02 -18.40 15.13
CA ALA A 87 -5.76 -19.49 14.53
C ALA A 87 -7.03 -19.71 15.37
N THR A 88 -8.16 -19.30 14.84
CA THR A 88 -9.44 -19.85 15.30
C THR A 88 -9.89 -20.79 14.20
N ASP A 89 -9.64 -22.07 14.46
CA ASP A 89 -10.22 -23.20 13.77
C ASP A 89 -11.74 -23.00 13.74
N VAL A 90 -12.31 -22.82 12.55
CA VAL A 90 -13.74 -22.98 12.35
C VAL A 90 -13.90 -24.18 11.44
N SER A 91 -14.07 -25.34 12.04
CA SER A 91 -14.69 -26.50 11.42
C SER A 91 -16.11 -26.09 11.00
N ILE A 92 -16.40 -26.16 9.71
CA ILE A 92 -17.77 -26.13 9.21
C ILE A 92 -18.10 -27.57 8.85
N ASP A 93 -18.72 -28.27 9.79
CA ASP A 93 -19.50 -29.48 9.49
C ASP A 93 -20.92 -29.02 9.13
N GLY A 94 -21.38 -29.41 7.94
CA GLY A 94 -22.71 -29.11 7.42
C GLY A 94 -22.88 -29.68 6.03
#